data_AF-A0A6I4TKG4-F1
#
_entry.id   AF-A0A6I4TKG4-F1
#
_cell.length_a   1.000
_cell.length_b   1.000
_cell.length_c   1.000
_cell.angle_alpha   90.00
_cell.angle_beta   90.00
_cell.angle_gamma   90.00
#
_symmetry.space_group_name_H-M   'P 1'
#
loop_
_entity.id
_entity.type
_entity.pdbx_description
1 polymer ?
#
loop_
_entity_poly.entity_id
_entity_poly.type
_entity_poly.pdbx_seq_one_letter_code
_entity_poly.pdbx_strand_id
1 'polypeptide(L)' 'MRQPDRISWSQAALAGLLFALISCTWRYLSDGADFDELAIRFAAYFLAFSVGFYFLYNLVVKRQR' A
#
# COMPACT_ATOMS: atom_id res chain seq x y z
N MET A 1 -9.39 5.75 26.51
CA MET A 1 -8.81 4.82 25.50
C MET A 1 -9.28 5.32 24.14
N ARG A 2 -8.39 5.83 23.28
CA ARG A 2 -8.79 6.33 21.94
C ARG A 2 -9.38 5.16 21.15
N GLN A 3 -10.62 5.29 20.69
CA GLN A 3 -11.18 4.33 19.74
C GLN A 3 -10.23 4.26 18.53
N PRO A 4 -9.86 3.06 18.04
CA PRO A 4 -9.20 2.97 16.76
C PRO A 4 -10.23 3.40 15.71
N ASP A 5 -10.15 4.67 15.32
CA ASP A 5 -10.93 5.21 14.22
C ASP A 5 -10.58 4.42 12.97
N ARG A 6 -11.59 3.98 12.24
CA ARG A 6 -11.42 3.25 10.97
C ARG A 6 -10.44 4.01 10.10
N ILE A 7 -9.52 3.31 9.46
CA ILE A 7 -8.57 3.96 8.58
C ILE A 7 -9.33 4.61 7.41
N SER A 8 -9.03 5.88 7.13
CA SER A 8 -9.59 6.57 5.97
C SER A 8 -8.99 6.02 4.68
N TRP A 9 -9.75 6.03 3.58
CA TRP A 9 -9.24 5.66 2.26
C TRP A 9 -8.00 6.47 1.86
N SER A 10 -7.93 7.75 2.25
CA SER A 10 -6.74 8.59 2.00
C SER A 10 -5.50 8.09 2.74
N GLN A 11 -5.66 7.56 3.95
CA GLN A 11 -4.54 7.01 4.73
C GLN A 11 -4.08 5.67 4.15
N ALA A 12 -5.00 4.82 3.70
CA ALA A 12 -4.67 3.57 3.02
C ALA A 12 -4.02 3.81 1.64
N ALA A 13 -4.46 4.84 0.91
CA ALA A 13 -3.83 5.29 -0.33
C ALA A 13 -2.40 5.81 -0.08
N LEU A 14 -2.19 6.65 0.94
CA LEU A 14 -0.84 7.11 1.31
C LEU A 14 0.10 5.97 1.70
N ALA A 15 -0.39 5.00 2.48
CA ALA A 15 0.39 3.83 2.85
C ALA A 15 0.78 2.98 1.62
N GLY A 16 -0.17 2.74 0.70
CA GLY A 16 0.11 2.03 -0.54
C GLY A 16 1.02 2.79 -1.50
N LEU A 17 0.92 4.13 -1.53
CA LEU A 17 1.81 4.97 -2.32
C LEU A 17 3.26 4.82 -1.86
N LEU A 18 3.50 4.96 -0.55
CA LEU A 18 4.83 4.79 0.04
C LEU A 18 5.39 3.38 -0.20
N PHE A 19 4.55 2.36 -0.01
CA PHE A 19 4.93 0.97 -0.26
C PHE A 19 5.33 0.72 -1.72
N ALA A 20 4.53 1.21 -2.67
CA ALA A 20 4.78 1.04 -4.09
C ALA A 20 6.05 1.80 -4.52
N LEU A 21 6.27 3.01 -4.02
CA LEU A 21 7.47 3.80 -4.31
C LEU A 21 8.74 3.11 -3.81
N ILE A 22 8.76 2.64 -2.55
CA ILE A 22 9.91 1.94 -1.99
C ILE A 22 10.21 0.67 -2.79
N SER A 23 9.18 -0.12 -3.09
CA SER A 23 9.32 -1.38 -3.83
C SER A 23 9.84 -1.18 -5.26
N CYS A 24 9.33 -0.16 -5.96
CA CYS A 24 9.79 0.17 -7.31
C CYS A 24 11.20 0.76 -7.30
N THR A 25 11.51 1.62 -6.33
CA THR A 25 12.85 2.20 -6.17
C THR A 25 13.88 1.10 -5.91
N TRP A 26 13.57 0.16 -5.02
CA TRP A 26 14.42 -0.99 -4.76
C TRP A 26 14.69 -1.79 -6.03
N ARG A 27 13.63 -2.10 -6.79
CA ARG A 27 13.74 -2.88 -8.03
C ARG A 27 14.55 -2.15 -9.11
N TYR A 28 14.37 -0.84 -9.23
CA TYR A 28 15.16 -0.01 -10.14
C TYR A 28 16.66 -0.08 -9.81
N LEU A 29 17.01 0.00 -8.52
CA LEU A 29 18.40 -0.08 -8.07
C LEU A 29 18.99 -1.49 -8.16
N SER A 30 18.19 -2.54 -7.98
CA SER A 30 18.69 -3.93 -7.98
C SER A 30 18.86 -4.50 -9.37
N ASP A 31 17.86 -4.32 -10.24
CA ASP A 31 17.76 -5.04 -11.51
C ASP A 31 17.82 -4.13 -12.73
N GLY A 32 17.94 -2.81 -12.54
CA GLY A 32 17.96 -1.85 -13.66
C GLY A 32 16.68 -1.86 -14.48
N ALA A 33 15.53 -2.12 -13.84
CA ALA A 33 14.25 -2.31 -14.52
C ALA A 33 13.83 -1.07 -15.33
N ASP A 34 13.28 -1.32 -16.53
CA ASP A 34 12.78 -0.28 -17.42
C ASP A 34 11.56 0.44 -16.84
N PHE A 35 11.36 1.69 -17.26
CA PHE A 35 10.29 2.54 -16.75
C PHE A 35 8.89 1.94 -16.93
N ASP A 36 8.63 1.29 -18.06
CA ASP A 36 7.31 0.68 -18.34
C ASP A 36 7.02 -0.49 -17.39
N GLU A 37 8.05 -1.29 -17.09
CA GLU A 37 7.96 -2.36 -16.10
C GLU A 37 7.70 -1.80 -14.69
N LEU A 38 8.40 -0.72 -14.31
CA LEU A 38 8.18 -0.06 -13.03
C LEU A 38 6.79 0.56 -12.91
N ALA A 39 6.24 1.13 -13.99
CA ALA A 39 4.91 1.72 -13.99
C ALA A 39 3.82 0.66 -13.75
N ILE A 40 3.91 -0.48 -14.43
CA ILE A 40 2.98 -1.60 -14.25
C ILE A 40 3.10 -2.17 -12.83
N ARG A 41 4.33 -2.38 -12.34
CA ARG A 41 4.58 -2.86 -10.97
C ARG A 41 4.07 -1.88 -9.93
N PHE A 42 4.27 -0.58 -10.13
CA PHE A 42 3.78 0.45 -9.24
C PHE A 42 2.26 0.40 -9.13
N ALA A 43 1.55 0.35 -10.26
CA ALA A 43 0.09 0.25 -10.27
C ALA A 43 -0.39 -1.01 -9.52
N ALA A 44 0.26 -2.15 -9.76
CA ALA A 44 -0.06 -3.40 -9.09
C ALA A 44 0.19 -3.33 -7.57
N TYR A 45 1.36 -2.85 -7.14
CA TYR A 45 1.72 -2.71 -5.73
C TYR A 45 0.83 -1.69 -5.01
N PHE A 46 0.55 -0.56 -5.64
CA PHE A 46 -0.33 0.48 -5.09
C PHE A 46 -1.74 -0.06 -4.87
N LEU A 47 -2.37 -0.64 -5.89
CA LEU A 47 -3.73 -1.18 -5.80
C LEU A 47 -3.82 -2.33 -4.78
N ALA A 48 -2.93 -3.32 -4.90
CA ALA A 48 -2.95 -4.48 -4.02
C ALA A 48 -2.74 -4.08 -2.55
N PHE A 49 -1.78 -3.20 -2.29
CA PHE A 49 -1.47 -2.76 -0.93
C PHE A 49 -2.55 -1.84 -0.38
N SER A 50 -3.01 -0.82 -1.10
CA SER A 50 -4.02 0.11 -0.57
C SER A 50 -5.34 -0.58 -0.27
N VAL A 51 -5.82 -1.45 -1.17
CA VAL A 51 -7.09 -2.18 -0.96
C VAL A 51 -6.92 -3.23 0.13
N GLY A 52 -5.84 -4.01 0.07
CA GLY A 52 -5.54 -5.06 1.06
C GLY A 52 -5.36 -4.48 2.46
N PHE A 53 -4.59 -3.41 2.60
CA PHE A 53 -4.34 -2.74 3.87
C PHE A 53 -5.62 -2.14 4.46
N TYR A 54 -6.44 -1.48 3.66
CA TYR A 54 -7.73 -0.97 4.11
C TYR A 54 -8.63 -2.09 4.66
N PHE A 55 -8.74 -3.20 3.91
CA PHE A 55 -9.58 -4.31 4.30
C PHE A 55 -9.06 -5.02 5.56
N LEU A 56 -7.76 -5.32 5.60
CA LEU A 56 -7.11 -5.98 6.73
C LEU A 56 -7.19 -5.13 8.00
N TYR A 57 -6.88 -3.84 7.91
CA TYR A 57 -6.92 -2.93 9.06
C TYR A 57 -8.35 -2.84 9.63
N ASN A 58 -9.34 -2.64 8.75
CA ASN A 58 -10.73 -2.57 9.20
C ASN A 58 -11.26 -3.90 9.74
N LEU A 59 -10.81 -5.05 9.22
CA LEU A 59 -11.17 -6.37 9.73
C LEU A 59 -10.54 -6.62 11.12
N VAL A 60 -9.27 -6.25 11.31
CA VAL A 60 -8.57 -6.35 12.60
C VAL A 60 -9.23 -5.44 13.65
N VAL A 61 -9.50 -4.18 13.30
CA VAL A 61 -10.21 -3.24 14.19
C VAL A 61 -11.60 -3.77 14.56
N LYS A 62 -12.31 -4.43 13.63
CA LYS A 62 -13.62 -5.02 13.90
C LYS A 62 -13.54 -6.25 14.82
N ARG A 63 -12.44 -7.01 14.81
CA ARG A 63 -12.20 -8.14 15.73
C ARG A 63 -11.81 -7.72 17.14
N GLN A 64 -11.31 -6.50 17.32
CA GLN A 64 -10.94 -5.95 18.63
C GLN A 64 -12.09 -5.21 19.35
N ARG A 65 -13.27 -5.14 18.73
CA ARG A 65 -14.52 -4.69 19.35
C ARG A 65 -15.38 -5.90 19.70
#